data_AF-A0A6J6QHE9-F1
#
_entry.id   AF-A0A6J6QHE9-F1
#
_cell.length_a   1.000
_cell.length_b   1.000
_cell.length_c   1.000
_cell.angle_alpha   90.00
_cell.angle_beta   90.00
_cell.angle_gamma   90.00
#
_symmetry.space_group_name_H-M   'P 1'
#
loop_
_entity.id
_entity.type
_entity.pdbx_description
1 polymer ?
#
loop_
_entity_poly.entity_id
_entity_poly.type
_entity_poly.pdbx_seq_one_letter_code
_entity_poly.pdbx_strand_id
1 'polypeptide(L)'
;MLRFVREDVGRHNAVDKAIGAGMLEGADLAGWTLLLSGRVGFEIVQKAVVAGLSSIVAVSAPTSLALELAQEFGVRIVGFAREGRGTEYC
;
A
#
# COMPACT_ATOMS: atom_id res chain seq x y z
N MET A 1 -14.53 -5.62 0.62
CA MET A 1 -14.19 -6.92 1.23
C MET A 1 -12.67 -7.10 1.15
N LEU A 2 -12.01 -7.54 2.23
CA LEU A 2 -10.58 -7.85 2.20
C LEU A 2 -10.35 -9.18 1.49
N ARG A 3 -9.37 -9.23 0.57
CA ARG A 3 -9.06 -10.45 -0.21
C ARG A 3 -7.85 -11.19 0.33
N PHE A 4 -6.71 -10.50 0.48
CA PHE A 4 -5.46 -11.09 0.98
C PHE A 4 -5.00 -10.34 2.22
N VAL A 5 -5.05 -11.01 3.38
CA VAL A 5 -4.59 -10.44 4.66
C VAL A 5 -3.37 -11.22 5.12
N ARG A 6 -2.28 -10.51 5.44
CA ARG A 6 -1.03 -11.09 5.90
C ARG A 6 -0.40 -10.20 6.97
N GLU A 7 0.28 -10.84 7.90
CA GLU A 7 0.92 -10.20 9.04
C GLU A 7 2.41 -10.57 9.09
N ASP A 8 3.18 -9.67 9.66
CA ASP A 8 4.59 -9.87 9.96
C ASP A 8 5.05 -8.83 10.99
N VAL A 9 6.15 -9.13 11.70
CA VAL A 9 6.82 -8.17 12.57
C VAL A 9 7.31 -6.96 11.77
N GLY A 10 7.76 -7.18 10.53
CA GLY A 10 8.19 -6.15 9.60
C GLY A 10 7.11 -5.77 8.59
N ARG A 11 6.74 -4.49 8.53
CA ARG A 11 5.76 -3.99 7.55
C ARG A 11 6.09 -4.33 6.09
N HIS A 12 7.37 -4.36 5.72
CA HIS A 12 7.81 -4.68 4.37
C HIS A 12 7.48 -6.12 4.00
N ASN A 13 7.70 -7.05 4.95
CA ASN A 13 7.40 -8.46 4.77
C ASN A 13 5.89 -8.72 4.73
N ALA A 14 5.12 -8.00 5.56
CA ALA A 14 3.66 -8.10 5.53
C ALA A 14 3.09 -7.72 4.15
N VAL A 15 3.64 -6.64 3.54
CA VAL A 15 3.29 -6.22 2.18
C VAL A 15 3.70 -7.26 1.14
N ASP A 16 4.93 -7.79 1.21
CA ASP A 16 5.40 -8.82 0.27
C ASP A 16 4.53 -10.08 0.33
N LYS A 17 4.18 -10.53 1.54
CA LYS A 17 3.30 -11.69 1.73
C LYS A 17 1.90 -11.44 1.15
N ALA A 18 1.35 -10.23 1.32
CA ALA A 18 0.00 -9.91 0.83
C ALA A 18 -0.04 -9.83 -0.71
N ILE A 19 0.94 -9.15 -1.32
CA ILE A 19 1.09 -9.07 -2.78
C ILE A 19 1.36 -10.47 -3.35
N GLY A 20 2.33 -11.18 -2.77
CA GLY A 20 2.69 -12.53 -3.20
C GLY A 20 1.53 -13.52 -3.10
N ALA A 21 0.70 -13.42 -2.06
CA ALA A 21 -0.51 -14.25 -1.96
C ALA A 21 -1.47 -14.03 -3.14
N GLY A 22 -1.71 -12.77 -3.54
CA GLY A 22 -2.55 -12.48 -4.69
C GLY A 22 -1.95 -12.95 -6.00
N MET A 23 -0.64 -12.79 -6.20
CA MET A 23 0.07 -13.28 -7.38
C MET A 23 0.01 -14.82 -7.49
N LEU A 24 0.18 -15.53 -6.36
CA LEU A 24 0.11 -16.99 -6.32
C LEU A 24 -1.30 -17.53 -6.63
N GLU A 25 -2.34 -16.75 -6.33
CA GLU A 25 -3.73 -17.06 -6.72
C GLU A 25 -4.07 -16.59 -8.14
N GLY A 26 -3.10 -16.05 -8.89
CA GLY A 26 -3.30 -15.58 -10.27
C GLY A 26 -4.14 -14.31 -10.37
N ALA A 27 -4.25 -13.52 -9.29
CA ALA A 27 -5.00 -12.28 -9.30
C ALA A 27 -4.26 -11.19 -10.08
N ASP A 28 -4.97 -10.50 -10.97
CA ASP A 28 -4.53 -9.19 -11.46
C ASP A 28 -4.78 -8.14 -10.38
N LEU A 29 -3.68 -7.64 -9.80
CA LEU A 29 -3.70 -6.66 -8.73
C LEU A 29 -3.86 -5.22 -9.25
N ALA A 30 -3.90 -5.03 -10.57
CA ALA A 30 -4.17 -3.73 -11.19
C ALA A 30 -5.45 -3.11 -10.61
N GLY A 31 -5.35 -1.88 -10.14
CA GLY A 31 -6.50 -1.16 -9.57
C GLY A 31 -6.79 -1.45 -8.10
N TRP A 32 -6.12 -2.42 -7.46
CA TRP A 32 -6.37 -2.77 -6.07
C TRP A 32 -5.75 -1.78 -5.09
N THR A 33 -6.24 -1.80 -3.85
CA THR A 33 -5.77 -0.96 -2.74
C THR A 33 -5.00 -1.78 -1.72
N LEU A 34 -3.79 -1.33 -1.38
CA LEU A 34 -3.04 -1.82 -0.23
C LEU A 34 -3.53 -1.17 1.06
N LEU A 35 -3.88 -1.99 2.06
CA LEU A 35 -4.17 -1.51 3.41
C LEU A 35 -2.99 -1.84 4.35
N LEU A 36 -2.48 -0.84 5.05
CA LEU A 36 -1.27 -0.96 5.86
C LEU A 36 -1.44 -0.37 7.27
N SER A 37 -1.06 -1.13 8.31
CA SER A 37 -1.07 -0.66 9.70
C SER A 37 0.13 0.22 10.08
N GLY A 38 1.20 0.20 9.27
CA GLY A 38 2.44 0.96 9.46
C GLY A 38 2.52 2.29 8.68
N ARG A 39 3.73 2.86 8.65
CA ARG A 39 4.08 4.03 7.82
C ARG A 39 4.29 3.64 6.36
N VAL A 40 4.00 4.57 5.46
CA VAL A 40 4.26 4.42 4.02
C VAL A 40 5.65 4.98 3.71
N GLY A 41 6.64 4.10 3.64
CA GLY A 41 7.99 4.44 3.18
C GLY A 41 8.12 4.28 1.66
N PHE A 42 9.22 4.78 1.10
CA PHE A 42 9.52 4.67 -0.34
C PHE A 42 9.44 3.22 -0.82
N GLU A 43 10.02 2.26 -0.09
CA GLU A 43 10.04 0.85 -0.49
C GLU A 43 8.63 0.23 -0.49
N ILE A 44 7.70 0.74 0.33
CA ILE A 44 6.30 0.29 0.32
C ILE A 44 5.62 0.75 -0.97
N VAL A 45 5.82 2.00 -1.36
CA VAL A 45 5.26 2.54 -2.61
C VAL A 45 5.88 1.85 -3.81
N GLN A 46 7.19 1.61 -3.81
CA GLN A 46 7.87 0.89 -4.88
C GLN A 46 7.27 -0.51 -5.10
N LYS A 47 7.01 -1.26 -4.02
CA LYS A 47 6.35 -2.57 -4.10
C LYS A 47 4.93 -2.47 -4.65
N ALA A 48 4.19 -1.44 -4.24
CA ALA A 48 2.83 -1.20 -4.75
C ALA A 48 2.84 -0.89 -6.25
N VAL A 49 3.75 -0.02 -6.71
CA VAL A 49 3.95 0.32 -8.13
C VAL A 49 4.29 -0.93 -8.95
N VAL A 50 5.29 -1.70 -8.51
CA VAL A 50 5.71 -2.93 -9.21
C VAL A 50 4.59 -3.97 -9.27
N ALA A 51 3.75 -4.04 -8.23
CA ALA A 51 2.58 -4.92 -8.20
C ALA A 51 1.36 -4.36 -8.96
N GLY A 52 1.43 -3.15 -9.52
CA GLY A 52 0.31 -2.53 -10.25
C GLY A 52 -0.82 -1.98 -9.37
N LEU A 53 -0.60 -1.83 -8.06
CA LEU A 53 -1.61 -1.31 -7.14
C LEU A 53 -1.88 0.17 -7.42
N SER A 54 -3.16 0.57 -7.33
CA SER A 54 -3.58 1.95 -7.62
C SER A 54 -3.53 2.87 -6.41
N SER A 55 -3.53 2.30 -5.20
CA SER A 55 -3.70 3.08 -3.98
C SER A 55 -3.15 2.39 -2.74
N ILE A 56 -2.74 3.20 -1.78
CA ILE A 56 -2.28 2.78 -0.45
C ILE A 56 -3.08 3.57 0.59
N VAL A 57 -3.69 2.85 1.53
CA VAL A 57 -4.34 3.44 2.71
C VAL A 57 -3.60 2.96 3.95
N ALA A 58 -3.07 3.90 4.72
CA ALA A 58 -2.24 3.62 5.87
C ALA A 58 -2.74 4.26 7.16
N VAL A 59 -2.59 3.55 8.26
CA VAL A 59 -2.91 4.02 9.62
C VAL A 59 -1.95 5.12 10.08
N SER A 60 -0.75 5.20 9.50
CA SER A 60 0.30 6.17 9.86
C SER A 60 0.70 7.07 8.68
N ALA A 61 1.73 7.91 8.88
CA ALA A 61 2.18 8.90 7.92
C ALA A 61 2.97 8.30 6.75
N PRO A 62 2.89 8.89 5.54
CA PRO A 62 3.87 8.69 4.48
C PRO A 62 5.14 9.55 4.70
N THR A 63 6.26 9.15 4.07
CA THR A 63 7.46 10.00 3.97
C THR A 63 7.42 10.84 2.69
N SER A 64 8.14 11.97 2.63
CA SER A 64 8.18 12.82 1.42
C SER A 64 8.62 12.04 0.18
N LEU A 65 9.67 11.23 0.31
CA LEU A 65 10.16 10.39 -0.80
C LEU A 65 9.12 9.34 -1.25
N ALA A 66 8.25 8.87 -0.35
CA ALA A 66 7.16 7.98 -0.72
C ALA A 66 6.09 8.73 -1.54
N LEU A 67 5.79 9.98 -1.18
CA LEU A 67 4.85 10.82 -1.90
C LEU A 67 5.35 11.20 -3.29
N GLU A 68 6.64 11.53 -3.43
CA GLU A 68 7.27 11.81 -4.72
C GLU A 68 7.12 10.63 -5.68
N LEU A 69 7.47 9.41 -5.24
CA LEU A 69 7.32 8.21 -6.04
C LEU A 69 5.84 7.92 -6.37
N ALA A 70 4.95 8.10 -5.41
CA ALA A 70 3.53 7.85 -5.59
C ALA A 70 2.93 8.79 -6.65
N GLN A 71 3.32 10.07 -6.64
CA GLN A 71 2.91 11.04 -7.65
C GLN A 71 3.48 10.71 -9.04
N GLU A 72 4.75 10.32 -9.11
CA GLU A 72 5.41 9.93 -10.37
C GLU A 72 4.68 8.77 -11.07
N PHE A 73 4.21 7.79 -10.30
CA PHE A 73 3.58 6.58 -10.82
C PHE A 73 2.05 6.56 -10.69
N GLY A 74 1.42 7.66 -10.26
CA GLY A 74 -0.04 7.77 -10.13
C GLY A 74 -0.66 6.85 -9.07
N VAL A 75 0.08 6.54 -8.00
CA VAL A 75 -0.43 5.78 -6.85
C VAL A 75 -1.03 6.74 -5.84
N ARG A 76 -2.31 6.55 -5.51
CA ARG A 76 -2.98 7.36 -4.50
C ARG A 76 -2.52 6.98 -3.09
N ILE A 77 -2.28 7.95 -2.21
CA ILE A 77 -1.92 7.72 -0.80
C ILE A 77 -2.90 8.43 0.13
N VAL A 78 -3.54 7.63 1.00
CA VAL A 78 -4.28 8.12 2.17
C VAL A 78 -3.54 7.70 3.43
N GLY A 79 -3.05 8.68 4.19
CA GLY A 79 -2.43 8.47 5.49
C GLY A 79 -3.38 8.76 6.66
N PHE A 80 -2.94 8.38 7.87
CA PHE A 80 -3.71 8.61 9.11
C PHE A 80 -5.15 8.07 9.07
N ALA A 81 -5.38 7.00 8.32
CA ALA A 81 -6.70 6.40 8.16
C ALA A 81 -7.26 5.91 9.50
N ARG A 82 -8.49 6.29 9.79
CA ARG A 82 -9.30 5.90 10.96
C ARG A 82 -10.74 5.70 10.50
N GLU A 83 -11.59 5.26 11.41
CA GLU A 83 -13.03 5.16 11.14
C GLU A 83 -13.58 6.49 10.63
N GLY A 84 -14.11 6.47 9.40
CA GLY A 84 -14.74 7.62 8.74
C GLY A 84 -13.80 8.76 8.32
N ARG A 85 -12.47 8.65 8.48
CA ARG A 85 -11.54 9.76 8.13
C ARG A 85 -10.15 9.30 7.69
N GLY A 86 -9.48 10.13 6.91
CA GLY A 86 -8.09 9.99 6.51
C GLY A 86 -7.60 11.27 5.82
N THR A 87 -6.29 11.41 5.67
CA THR A 87 -5.68 12.53 4.94
C THR A 87 -5.18 12.01 3.60
N GLU A 88 -5.74 12.52 2.52
CA GLU A 88 -5.26 12.28 1.16
C GLU A 88 -4.04 13.16 0.88
N TYR A 89 -2.98 12.56 0.33
CA TYR A 89 -1.72 13.25 0.03
C TYR A 89 -1.46 13.41 -1.47
N CYS A 90 -1.78 12.37 -2.25
CA CYS A 90 -1.68 12.31 -3.70
C CYS A 90 -2.57 11.20 -4.23
#